data_AF-A0A377Q7Z3-F1
#
_entry.id   AF-A0A377Q7Z3-F1
#
_cell.length_a   1.000
_cell.length_b   1.000
_cell.length_c   1.000
_cell.angle_alpha   90.00
_cell.angle_beta   90.00
_cell.angle_gamma   90.00
#
_symmetry.space_group_name_H-M   'P 1'
#
loop_
_entity.id
_entity.type
_entity.pdbx_description
1 polymer ?
#
loop_
_entity_poly.entity_id
_entity_poly.type
_entity_poly.pdbx_seq_one_letter_code
_entity_poly.pdbx_strand_id
1 'polypeptide(L)'
;MQQGVKIEGNVGVAVNAEPGAAIHFHLSQSNPTQNAALNHAVSKLMKICTEGQCKEEIEKISQTLYGISLFKSLQPEQIATLQKIAEVIQTRTMRDSEKQEKTNALLATKELAASLATQQLTQKQTDLEQQTLRANSAVEKMNQPCMSCAEHASSKRLVAAAILLIIMGMMLWYR
;
A
#
# COMPACT_ATOMS: atom_id res chain seq x y z
N MET A 1 19.62 67.21 28.05
CA MET A 1 19.51 65.73 27.98
C MET A 1 19.16 65.37 26.55
N GLN A 2 20.08 64.80 25.78
CA GLN A 2 19.80 64.35 24.40
C GLN A 2 19.13 62.98 24.46
N GLN A 3 17.90 62.87 23.97
CA GLN A 3 17.23 61.59 23.74
C GLN A 3 17.86 60.95 22.49
N GLY A 4 18.72 59.96 22.69
CA GLY A 4 19.27 59.17 21.59
C GLY A 4 18.21 58.26 21.00
N VAL A 5 17.92 58.39 19.71
CA VAL A 5 17.06 57.46 18.96
C VAL A 5 17.92 56.27 18.53
N LYS A 6 17.69 55.10 19.11
CA LYS A 6 18.35 53.85 18.71
C LYS A 6 17.57 53.22 17.56
N ILE A 7 18.14 53.21 16.36
CA ILE A 7 17.55 52.53 15.19
C ILE A 7 18.16 51.13 15.13
N GLU A 8 17.40 50.12 15.54
CA GLU A 8 17.73 48.71 15.33
C GLU A 8 16.91 48.20 14.15
N GLY A 9 17.54 47.88 13.01
CA GLY A 9 16.81 47.45 11.82
C GLY A 9 17.66 46.69 10.80
N ASN A 10 17.01 45.77 10.09
CA ASN A 10 17.59 44.96 9.00
C ASN A 10 17.29 45.55 7.61
N VAL A 11 16.81 46.80 7.55
CA VAL A 11 16.32 47.47 6.35
C VAL A 11 17.06 48.79 6.20
N GLY A 12 17.71 48.98 5.05
CA GLY A 12 18.36 50.23 4.67
C GLY A 12 17.47 51.05 3.74
N VAL A 13 17.40 52.37 3.97
CA VAL A 13 16.71 53.32 3.08
C VAL A 13 17.73 54.36 2.64
N ALA A 14 17.87 54.56 1.34
CA ALA A 14 18.71 55.60 0.76
C ALA A 14 17.82 56.71 0.19
N VAL A 15 18.16 57.96 0.47
CA VAL A 15 17.40 59.14 0.03
C VAL A 15 18.39 60.14 -0.56
N ASN A 16 18.15 60.56 -1.81
CA ASN A 16 18.87 61.69 -2.40
C ASN A 16 18.11 62.96 -2.01
N ALA A 17 18.73 63.80 -1.17
CA ALA A 17 18.12 65.03 -0.68
C ALA A 17 19.06 66.21 -0.98
N GLU A 18 18.47 67.37 -1.30
CA GLU A 18 19.22 68.60 -1.56
C GLU A 18 19.92 69.12 -0.28
N PRO A 19 21.01 69.89 -0.41
CA PRO A 19 21.65 70.53 0.74
C PRO A 19 20.65 71.39 1.53
N GLY A 20 20.46 71.08 2.81
CA GLY A 20 19.51 71.77 3.69
C GLY A 20 18.10 71.17 3.74
N ALA A 21 17.84 70.08 3.00
CA ALA A 21 16.57 69.38 3.07
C ALA A 21 16.33 68.74 4.45
N ALA A 22 15.13 68.94 5.01
CA ALA A 22 14.67 68.23 6.19
C ALA A 22 14.05 66.89 5.77
N ILE A 23 14.66 65.78 6.20
CA ILE A 23 14.12 64.43 5.97
C ILE A 23 13.24 64.06 7.16
N HIS A 24 11.93 63.96 6.93
CA HIS A 24 10.96 63.52 7.92
C HIS A 24 10.74 62.01 7.82
N PHE A 25 11.23 61.25 8.80
CA PHE A 25 10.89 59.84 8.95
C PHE A 25 9.59 59.71 9.75
N HIS A 26 8.48 59.45 9.06
CA HIS A 26 7.24 59.08 9.71
C HIS A 26 7.32 57.61 10.13
N LEU A 27 7.85 57.37 11.33
CA LEU A 27 7.65 56.08 12.00
C LEU A 27 6.17 55.98 12.34
N SER A 28 5.41 55.22 11.56
CA SER A 28 4.08 54.81 11.95
C SER A 28 4.21 54.16 13.33
N GLN A 29 3.68 54.81 14.36
CA GLN A 29 3.54 54.19 15.67
C GLN A 29 2.63 52.99 15.47
N SER A 30 3.23 51.82 15.25
CA SER A 30 2.48 50.60 15.07
C SER A 30 1.71 50.37 16.35
N ASN A 31 0.39 50.43 16.28
CA ASN A 31 -0.45 50.22 17.43
C ASN A 31 -0.16 48.79 17.94
N PRO A 32 0.41 48.60 19.15
CA PRO A 32 0.96 47.30 19.56
C PRO A 32 -0.09 46.18 19.48
N THR A 33 -1.36 46.52 19.70
CA THR A 33 -2.52 45.63 19.58
C THR A 33 -2.75 45.14 18.14
N GLN A 34 -2.59 46.01 17.13
CA GLN A 34 -2.73 45.62 15.71
C GLN A 34 -1.60 44.69 15.27
N ASN A 35 -0.36 44.99 15.69
CA ASN A 35 0.79 44.14 15.38
C ASN A 35 0.68 42.75 16.04
N ALA A 36 0.15 42.68 17.26
CA ALA A 36 -0.11 41.40 17.93
C ALA A 36 -1.16 40.56 17.17
N ALA A 37 -2.27 41.18 16.75
CA ALA A 37 -3.33 40.51 15.99
C ALA A 37 -2.81 39.99 14.63
N LEU A 38 -2.02 40.80 13.92
CA LEU A 38 -1.40 40.40 12.66
C LEU A 38 -0.44 39.22 12.85
N ASN A 39 0.45 39.29 13.84
CA ASN A 39 1.38 38.21 14.14
C ASN A 39 0.65 36.92 14.52
N HIS A 40 -0.44 37.01 15.29
CA HIS A 40 -1.28 35.86 15.61
C HIS A 40 -1.93 35.26 14.36
N ALA A 41 -2.46 36.08 13.45
CA ALA A 41 -3.07 35.63 12.20
C ALA A 41 -2.04 34.96 11.28
N VAL A 42 -0.84 35.54 11.12
CA VAL A 42 0.26 34.94 10.37
C VAL A 42 0.69 33.62 11.01
N SER A 43 0.82 33.55 12.34
CA SER A 43 1.18 32.33 13.05
C SER A 43 0.16 31.22 12.82
N LYS A 44 -1.15 31.53 12.88
CA LYS A 44 -2.21 30.58 12.58
C LYS A 44 -2.13 30.07 11.14
N LEU A 45 -1.91 30.96 10.17
CA LEU A 45 -1.72 30.57 8.76
C LEU A 45 -0.53 29.63 8.61
N MET A 46 0.61 29.97 9.21
CA MET A 46 1.81 29.14 9.16
C MET A 46 1.60 27.76 9.77
N LYS A 47 0.85 27.67 10.88
CA LYS A 47 0.49 26.40 11.51
C LYS A 47 -0.31 25.51 10.55
N ILE A 48 -1.38 26.04 9.94
CA ILE A 48 -2.19 25.32 8.95
C ILE A 48 -1.31 24.85 7.79
N CYS A 49 -0.45 25.74 7.27
CA CYS A 49 0.46 25.40 6.18
C CYS A 49 1.52 24.35 6.54
N THR A 50 1.93 24.28 7.82
CA THR A 50 2.89 23.28 8.29
C THR A 50 2.25 21.91 8.35
N GLU A 51 1.04 21.84 8.91
CA GLU A 51 0.26 20.60 9.01
C GLU A 51 -0.22 20.12 7.63
N GLY A 52 -0.64 21.04 6.76
CA GLY A 52 -1.12 20.75 5.41
C GLY A 52 -0.04 20.73 4.33
N GLN A 53 1.22 20.98 4.68
CA GLN A 53 2.36 21.10 3.76
C GLN A 53 2.11 22.02 2.54
N CYS A 54 1.37 23.12 2.73
CA CYS A 54 0.90 23.98 1.63
C CYS A 54 1.51 25.39 1.63
N LYS A 55 2.64 25.58 2.31
CA LYS A 55 3.27 26.90 2.47
C LYS A 55 3.61 27.53 1.11
N GLU A 56 4.25 26.77 0.23
CA GLU A 56 4.73 27.28 -1.06
C GLU A 56 3.55 27.64 -1.99
N GLU A 57 2.50 26.83 -1.99
CA GLU A 57 1.27 27.09 -2.74
C GLU A 57 0.59 28.37 -2.24
N ILE A 58 0.50 28.54 -0.92
CA ILE A 58 -0.09 29.74 -0.34
C ILE A 58 0.75 30.99 -0.62
N GLU A 59 2.09 30.89 -0.62
CA GLU A 59 2.97 32.00 -1.03
C GLU A 59 2.75 32.37 -2.51
N LYS A 60 2.63 31.38 -3.41
CA LYS A 60 2.31 31.61 -4.83
C LYS A 60 0.94 32.25 -5.02
N ILE A 61 -0.07 31.79 -4.29
CA ILE A 61 -1.42 32.36 -4.30
C ILE A 61 -1.40 33.80 -3.79
N SER A 62 -0.68 34.06 -2.69
CA SER A 62 -0.53 35.41 -2.14
C SER A 62 0.15 36.34 -3.13
N GLN A 63 1.21 35.89 -3.79
CA GLN A 63 1.87 36.67 -4.85
C GLN A 63 0.93 36.95 -6.01
N THR A 64 0.10 35.99 -6.39
CA THR A 64 -0.84 36.12 -7.51
C THR A 64 -2.00 37.07 -7.19
N LEU A 65 -2.57 36.96 -5.99
CA LEU A 65 -3.74 37.75 -5.59
C LEU A 65 -3.38 39.15 -5.12
N TYR A 66 -2.24 39.31 -4.46
CA TYR A 66 -1.90 40.54 -3.74
C TYR A 66 -0.53 41.13 -4.12
N GLY A 67 0.25 40.46 -4.98
CA GLY A 67 1.60 40.90 -5.33
C GLY A 67 2.62 40.79 -4.19
N ILE A 68 2.27 40.10 -3.10
CA ILE A 68 3.05 40.04 -1.86
C ILE A 68 3.30 38.58 -1.51
N SER A 69 4.57 38.20 -1.32
CA SER A 69 4.97 36.87 -0.86
C SER A 69 5.16 36.79 0.66
N LEU A 70 5.52 37.91 1.31
CA LEU A 70 5.73 37.98 2.75
C LEU A 70 4.41 38.19 3.49
N PHE A 71 3.94 37.17 4.23
CA PHE A 71 2.64 37.24 4.93
C PHE A 71 2.54 38.38 5.94
N LYS A 72 3.66 38.83 6.54
CA LYS A 72 3.66 39.97 7.47
C LYS A 72 3.39 41.31 6.79
N SER A 73 3.48 41.38 5.47
CA SER A 73 3.17 42.58 4.68
C SER A 73 1.70 42.60 4.22
N LEU A 74 0.94 41.55 4.49
CA LEU A 74 -0.48 41.47 4.14
C LEU A 74 -1.36 42.12 5.19
N GLN A 75 -2.54 42.56 4.76
CA GLN A 75 -3.61 43.01 5.64
C GLN A 75 -4.29 41.81 6.34
N PRO A 76 -4.87 42.00 7.53
CA PRO A 76 -5.56 40.92 8.26
C PRO A 76 -6.61 40.18 7.44
N GLU A 77 -7.38 40.88 6.60
CA GLU A 77 -8.43 40.30 5.76
C GLU A 77 -7.86 39.41 4.64
N GLN A 78 -6.69 39.80 4.10
CA GLN A 78 -5.96 39.02 3.11
C GLN A 78 -5.43 37.73 3.74
N ILE A 79 -4.87 37.82 4.95
CA ILE A 79 -4.42 36.65 5.72
C ILE A 79 -5.60 35.73 6.04
N ALA A 80 -6.75 36.27 6.45
CA ALA A 80 -7.94 35.46 6.71
C ALA A 80 -8.42 34.72 5.46
N THR A 81 -8.29 35.33 4.27
CA THR A 81 -8.60 34.66 3.00
C THR A 81 -7.61 33.55 2.70
N LEU A 82 -6.31 33.80 2.87
CA LEU A 82 -5.27 32.76 2.70
C LEU A 82 -5.42 31.61 3.71
N GLN A 83 -5.86 31.88 4.94
CA GLN A 83 -6.15 30.86 5.94
C GLN A 83 -7.26 29.91 5.47
N LYS A 84 -8.37 30.44 4.95
CA LYS A 84 -9.46 29.61 4.41
C LYS A 84 -8.99 28.74 3.24
N ILE A 85 -8.15 29.31 2.37
CA ILE A 85 -7.57 28.56 1.24
C ILE A 85 -6.65 27.44 1.77
N ALA A 86 -5.79 27.75 2.75
CA ALA A 86 -4.90 26.78 3.36
C ALA A 86 -5.66 25.63 4.04
N GLU A 87 -6.75 25.92 4.75
CA GLU A 87 -7.64 24.92 5.37
C GLU A 87 -8.27 23.99 4.31
N VAL A 88 -8.68 24.53 3.16
CA VAL A 88 -9.22 23.72 2.05
C VAL A 88 -8.15 22.80 1.47
N ILE A 89 -6.92 23.31 1.27
CA ILE A 89 -5.80 22.49 0.78
C ILE A 89 -5.50 21.37 1.79
N GLN A 90 -5.33 21.70 3.07
CA GLN A 90 -5.07 20.74 4.14
C GLN A 90 -6.13 19.62 4.16
N THR A 91 -7.42 19.99 4.11
CA THR A 91 -8.52 19.04 4.10
C THR A 91 -8.47 18.09 2.89
N ARG A 92 -8.09 18.60 1.72
CA ARG A 92 -7.94 17.77 0.51
C ARG A 92 -6.77 16.81 0.66
N THR A 93 -5.62 17.29 1.11
CA THR A 93 -4.43 16.45 1.33
C THR A 93 -4.72 15.31 2.29
N MET A 94 -5.38 15.57 3.42
CA MET A 94 -5.76 14.51 4.38
C MET A 94 -6.73 13.49 3.77
N ARG A 95 -7.72 13.96 3.01
CA ARG A 95 -8.68 13.07 2.34
C ARG A 95 -7.99 12.18 1.31
N ASP A 96 -7.06 12.73 0.54
CA ASP A 96 -6.34 11.99 -0.48
C ASP A 96 -5.39 10.96 0.16
N SER A 97 -4.74 11.30 1.28
CA SER A 97 -3.95 10.32 2.04
C SER A 97 -4.80 9.18 2.60
N GLU A 98 -5.98 9.48 3.17
CA GLU A 98 -6.90 8.44 3.65
C GLU A 98 -7.41 7.54 2.52
N LYS A 99 -7.71 8.12 1.36
CA LYS A 99 -8.14 7.36 0.19
C LYS A 99 -7.03 6.45 -0.32
N GLN A 100 -5.79 6.94 -0.35
CA GLN A 100 -4.63 6.15 -0.74
C GLN A 100 -4.41 4.98 0.21
N GLU A 101 -4.48 5.22 1.53
CA GLU A 101 -4.34 4.19 2.55
C GLU A 101 -5.40 3.09 2.41
N LYS A 102 -6.67 3.47 2.25
CA LYS A 102 -7.78 2.53 2.00
C LYS A 102 -7.56 1.70 0.73
N THR A 103 -7.05 2.33 -0.32
CA THR A 103 -6.76 1.66 -1.59
C THR A 103 -5.63 0.65 -1.43
N ASN A 104 -4.55 1.02 -0.75
CA ASN A 104 -3.43 0.13 -0.46
C ASN A 104 -3.86 -1.06 0.41
N ALA A 105 -4.67 -0.82 1.44
CA ALA A 105 -5.21 -1.88 2.29
C ALA A 105 -6.09 -2.88 1.50
N LEU A 106 -6.92 -2.37 0.57
CA LEU A 106 -7.73 -3.20 -0.31
C LEU A 106 -6.87 -4.04 -1.26
N LEU A 107 -5.81 -3.45 -1.83
CA LEU A 107 -4.88 -4.16 -2.70
C LEU A 107 -4.17 -5.29 -1.95
N ALA A 108 -3.62 -5.00 -0.76
CA ALA A 108 -2.98 -6.02 0.08
C ALA A 108 -3.93 -7.17 0.43
N THR A 109 -5.20 -6.86 0.73
CA THR A 109 -6.23 -7.88 1.00
C THR A 109 -6.50 -8.74 -0.23
N LYS A 110 -6.58 -8.14 -1.42
CA LYS A 110 -6.79 -8.87 -2.68
C LYS A 110 -5.61 -9.77 -3.02
N GLU A 111 -4.39 -9.28 -2.82
CA GLU A 111 -3.15 -10.05 -3.02
C GLU A 111 -3.09 -11.27 -2.09
N LEU A 112 -3.44 -11.09 -0.82
CA LEU A 112 -3.52 -12.20 0.15
C LEU A 112 -4.60 -13.22 -0.23
N ALA A 113 -5.77 -12.77 -0.68
CA ALA A 113 -6.84 -13.68 -1.11
C ALA A 113 -6.43 -14.48 -2.38
N ALA A 114 -5.75 -13.83 -3.32
CA ALA A 114 -5.26 -14.46 -4.54
C ALA A 114 -4.17 -15.51 -4.25
N SER A 115 -3.24 -15.21 -3.34
CA SER A 115 -2.21 -16.16 -2.94
C SER A 115 -2.80 -17.38 -2.22
N LEU A 116 -3.77 -17.17 -1.33
CA LEU A 116 -4.48 -18.26 -0.65
C LEU A 116 -5.26 -19.14 -1.64
N ALA A 117 -5.98 -18.53 -2.58
CA ALA A 117 -6.72 -19.27 -3.61
C ALA A 117 -5.76 -20.10 -4.49
N THR A 118 -4.61 -19.55 -4.86
CA THR A 118 -3.58 -20.25 -5.62
C THR A 118 -3.02 -21.43 -4.82
N GLN A 119 -2.72 -21.24 -3.54
CA GLN A 119 -2.24 -22.31 -2.67
C GLN A 119 -3.26 -23.46 -2.53
N GLN A 120 -4.54 -23.12 -2.36
CA GLN A 120 -5.62 -24.11 -2.29
C GLN A 120 -5.80 -24.88 -3.60
N LEU A 121 -5.70 -24.18 -4.75
CA LEU A 121 -5.78 -24.82 -6.06
C LEU A 121 -4.62 -25.79 -6.27
N THR A 122 -3.39 -25.37 -5.98
CA THR A 122 -2.20 -26.23 -6.07
C THR A 122 -2.34 -27.46 -5.17
N GLN A 123 -2.83 -27.30 -3.94
CA GLN A 123 -3.04 -28.41 -3.03
C GLN A 123 -4.11 -29.41 -3.54
N LYS A 124 -5.24 -28.90 -4.05
CA LYS A 124 -6.28 -29.76 -4.64
C LYS A 124 -5.77 -30.50 -5.88
N GLN A 125 -4.93 -29.86 -6.68
CA GLN A 125 -4.33 -30.49 -7.85
C GLN A 125 -3.38 -31.63 -7.44
N THR A 126 -2.52 -31.41 -6.44
CA THR A 126 -1.64 -32.46 -5.92
C THR A 126 -2.42 -33.63 -5.31
N ASP A 127 -3.50 -33.34 -4.58
CA ASP A 127 -4.36 -34.39 -3.99
C ASP A 127 -5.04 -35.23 -5.08
N LEU A 128 -5.53 -34.58 -6.15
CA LEU A 128 -6.18 -35.25 -7.27
C LEU A 128 -5.20 -36.11 -8.07
N GLU A 129 -3.99 -35.62 -8.32
CA GLU A 129 -2.92 -36.39 -8.97
C GLU A 129 -2.55 -37.63 -8.14
N GLN A 130 -2.42 -37.49 -6.82
CA GLN A 130 -2.13 -38.62 -5.94
C GLN A 130 -3.27 -39.64 -5.90
N GLN A 131 -4.53 -39.20 -5.89
CA GLN A 131 -5.69 -40.10 -5.98
C GLN A 131 -5.73 -40.84 -7.32
N THR A 132 -5.44 -40.15 -8.42
CA THR A 132 -5.39 -40.74 -9.77
C THR A 132 -4.30 -41.81 -9.85
N LEU A 133 -3.10 -41.54 -9.30
CA LEU A 133 -2.02 -42.52 -9.22
C LEU A 133 -2.41 -43.77 -8.41
N ARG A 134 -3.07 -43.58 -7.26
CA ARG A 134 -3.57 -44.70 -6.44
C ARG A 134 -4.64 -45.52 -7.16
N ALA A 135 -5.57 -44.85 -7.84
CA ALA A 135 -6.61 -45.51 -8.62
C ALA A 135 -6.01 -46.32 -9.78
N ASN A 136 -5.06 -45.74 -10.54
CA ASN A 136 -4.37 -46.44 -11.63
C ASN A 136 -3.61 -47.66 -11.12
N SER A 137 -2.87 -47.54 -10.01
CA SER A 137 -2.18 -48.69 -9.40
C SER A 137 -3.16 -49.78 -8.93
N ALA A 138 -4.34 -49.41 -8.41
CA ALA A 138 -5.36 -50.38 -8.04
C ALA A 138 -5.93 -51.11 -9.28
N VAL A 139 -6.15 -50.40 -10.39
CA VAL A 139 -6.59 -51.00 -11.66
C VAL A 139 -5.53 -51.96 -12.20
N GLU A 140 -4.25 -51.59 -12.21
CA GLU A 140 -3.16 -52.48 -12.62
C GLU A 140 -3.10 -53.75 -11.79
N LYS A 141 -3.28 -53.65 -10.46
CA LYS A 141 -3.36 -54.82 -9.57
C LYS A 141 -4.55 -55.71 -9.88
N MET A 142 -5.70 -55.14 -10.25
CA MET A 142 -6.87 -55.92 -10.67
C MET A 142 -6.69 -56.59 -12.03
N ASN A 143 -5.88 -55.99 -12.91
CA ASN A 143 -5.60 -56.51 -14.25
C ASN A 143 -4.39 -57.48 -14.29
N GLN A 144 -3.77 -57.80 -13.15
CA GLN A 144 -2.77 -58.86 -13.10
C GLN A 144 -3.43 -60.21 -13.36
N PRO A 145 -2.94 -61.01 -14.33
CA PRO A 145 -3.47 -62.33 -14.58
C PRO A 145 -3.30 -63.17 -13.31
N CYS A 146 -4.40 -63.77 -12.83
CA CYS A 146 -4.44 -64.57 -11.63
C CYS A 146 -3.57 -65.83 -11.83
N MET A 147 -2.28 -65.76 -11.46
CA MET A 147 -1.31 -66.82 -11.66
C MET A 147 -1.62 -68.09 -10.84
N SER A 148 -2.45 -67.99 -9.79
CA SER A 148 -2.85 -69.16 -8.99
C SER A 148 -4.00 -69.98 -9.60
N CYS A 149 -4.70 -69.46 -10.62
CA CYS A 149 -5.74 -70.23 -11.31
C CYS A 149 -5.15 -71.27 -12.29
N ALA A 150 -3.94 -71.05 -12.79
CA ALA A 150 -3.27 -71.95 -13.73
C ALA A 150 -2.67 -73.20 -13.05
N GLU A 151 -2.20 -73.07 -11.80
CA GLU A 151 -1.60 -74.19 -11.05
C GLU A 151 -2.63 -75.22 -10.59
N HIS A 152 -3.87 -74.80 -10.30
CA HIS A 152 -4.94 -75.74 -9.95
C HIS A 152 -5.47 -76.55 -11.16
N ALA A 153 -5.38 -76.01 -12.37
CA ALA A 153 -5.82 -76.71 -13.58
C ALA A 153 -4.82 -77.78 -14.06
N SER A 154 -3.51 -77.52 -13.92
CA SER A 154 -2.46 -78.47 -14.31
C SER A 154 -2.34 -79.64 -13.34
N SER A 155 -2.48 -79.40 -12.03
CA SER A 155 -2.45 -80.44 -10.99
C SER A 155 -3.57 -81.49 -11.17
N LYS A 156 -4.81 -81.07 -11.47
CA LYS A 156 -5.93 -82.01 -11.70
C LYS A 156 -5.72 -82.90 -12.93
N ARG A 157 -5.11 -82.38 -14.00
CA ARG A 157 -4.81 -83.16 -15.22
C ARG A 157 -3.70 -84.18 -14.98
N LEU A 158 -2.68 -83.84 -14.20
CA LEU A 158 -1.62 -84.75 -13.80
C LEU A 158 -2.12 -85.88 -12.90
N VAL A 159 -2.99 -85.58 -11.93
CA VAL A 159 -3.59 -86.61 -11.06
C VAL A 159 -4.50 -87.56 -11.86
N ALA A 160 -5.30 -87.04 -12.79
CA ALA A 160 -6.14 -87.89 -13.65
C ALA A 160 -5.30 -88.80 -14.57
N ALA A 161 -4.20 -88.29 -15.13
CA ALA A 161 -3.28 -89.08 -15.95
C ALA A 161 -2.56 -90.17 -15.14
N ALA A 162 -2.14 -89.87 -13.91
CA ALA A 162 -1.51 -90.84 -13.01
C ALA A 162 -2.47 -91.96 -12.61
N ILE A 163 -3.74 -91.64 -12.32
CA ILE A 163 -4.76 -92.65 -12.00
C ILE A 163 -5.04 -93.55 -13.20
N LEU A 164 -5.13 -93.01 -14.42
CA LEU A 164 -5.31 -93.80 -15.64
C LEU A 164 -4.14 -94.78 -15.89
N LEU A 165 -2.91 -94.34 -15.66
CA LEU A 165 -1.73 -95.21 -15.81
C LEU A 165 -1.70 -96.33 -14.77
N ILE A 166 -2.14 -96.07 -13.53
CA ILE A 166 -2.26 -97.12 -12.50
C ILE A 166 -3.34 -98.14 -12.89
N ILE A 167 -4.51 -97.69 -13.35
CA ILE A 167 -5.60 -98.58 -13.78
C ILE A 167 -5.16 -99.44 -14.97
N MET A 168 -4.49 -98.86 -15.97
CA MET A 168 -3.96 -99.62 -17.11
C MET A 168 -2.85 -100.59 -16.69
N GLY A 169 -1.98 -100.21 -15.76
CA GLY A 169 -0.96 -101.09 -15.20
C GLY A 169 -1.54 -102.29 -14.44
N MET A 170 -2.62 -102.09 -13.69
CA MET A 170 -3.31 -103.19 -12.99
C MET A 170 -4.00 -104.16 -13.96
N MET A 171 -4.57 -103.66 -15.07
CA MET A 171 -5.17 -104.54 -16.09
C MET A 171 -4.13 -105.38 -16.85
N LEU A 172 -2.90 -104.89 -16.99
CA LEU A 172 -1.79 -105.61 -17.62
C LEU A 172 -1.20 -106.72 -16.74
N TRP A 173 -1.42 -106.68 -15.42
CA TRP A 173 -0.92 -107.69 -14.48
C TRP A 173 -1.91 -108.83 -14.23
N TYR A 174 -3.17 -108.66 -14.63
CA TYR A 174 -4.25 -109.64 -14.46
C TYR A 174 -4.50 -110.50 -15.72
N ARG A 175 -3.51 -110.60 -16.61
CA ARG A 175 -3.61 -111.31 -17.88
C ARG A 175 -2.57 -112.40 -18.02
#